data_AF-A0AAW7CZE0-F1
#
_entry.id   AF-A0AAW7CZE0-F1
#
_cell.length_a   1.000
_cell.length_b   1.000
_cell.length_c   1.000
_cell.angle_alpha   90.00
_cell.angle_beta   90.00
_cell.angle_gamma   90.00
#
_symmetry.space_group_name_H-M   'P 1'
#
loop_
_entity.id
_entity.type
_entity.pdbx_description
1 polymer ?
#
loop_
_entity_poly.entity_id
_entity_poly.type
_entity_poly.pdbx_seq_one_letter_code
_entity_poly.pdbx_strand_id
1 'polypeptide(L)'
;MKKIYICAALGLFFASCSTEEGTQESTRELRTVNVVNQANWMDMIDTIDSACTTSVYKTTEEMITYVENVAMANADFQKMNLKNYVTPTASEVESILNDTEAVVLQGLNYNAATNYYLTQMLVVRGPWATDPMKDSNVSNRDRLLLDFLSRTWGPDDDWEWNKKKPIAFVKGYETSIAKAVVLSVLSEQASKVEKVN
;
A
#
# COMPACT_ATOMS: atom_id res chain seq x y z
N MET A 1 45.89 68.29 -28.69
CA MET A 1 47.17 67.57 -28.82
C MET A 1 47.14 66.34 -27.92
N LYS A 2 47.48 65.18 -28.52
CA LYS A 2 48.11 63.93 -28.01
C LYS A 2 47.85 63.40 -26.57
N LYS A 3 47.22 62.19 -26.54
CA LYS A 3 47.46 60.91 -25.78
C LYS A 3 47.58 60.99 -24.22
N ILE A 4 47.02 60.07 -23.42
CA ILE A 4 47.35 58.62 -23.27
C ILE A 4 46.27 57.85 -22.48
N TYR A 5 45.91 56.68 -23.00
CA TYR A 5 45.52 55.35 -22.46
C TYR A 5 45.00 55.11 -21.03
N ILE A 6 43.87 54.36 -20.95
CA ILE A 6 43.63 53.31 -19.95
C ILE A 6 42.98 52.09 -20.66
N CYS A 7 43.54 50.91 -20.38
CA CYS A 7 43.07 49.59 -20.84
C CYS A 7 41.90 49.04 -20.00
N ALA A 8 41.24 48.05 -20.59
CA ALA A 8 40.53 46.91 -19.98
C ALA A 8 39.04 47.06 -19.65
N ALA A 9 38.24 46.29 -20.38
CA ALA A 9 37.13 45.44 -19.94
C ALA A 9 36.74 44.61 -21.19
N LEU A 10 37.04 43.31 -21.33
CA LEU A 10 36.58 42.17 -20.51
C LEU A 10 35.07 42.31 -20.24
N GLY A 11 34.15 41.55 -20.81
CA GLY A 11 34.24 40.41 -21.69
C GLY A 11 32.84 40.06 -22.21
N LEU A 12 32.81 39.23 -23.26
CA LEU A 12 31.63 38.52 -23.71
C LEU A 12 31.20 37.55 -22.60
N PHE A 13 30.01 37.74 -22.03
CA PHE A 13 29.28 36.66 -21.36
C PHE A 13 28.15 36.22 -22.27
N PHE A 14 28.41 35.20 -23.09
CA PHE A 14 27.35 34.31 -23.51
C PHE A 14 26.97 33.49 -22.27
N ALA A 15 25.85 33.84 -21.65
CA ALA A 15 25.20 32.99 -20.68
C ALA A 15 24.65 31.76 -21.42
N SER A 16 25.44 30.69 -21.48
CA SER A 16 24.89 29.36 -21.66
C SER A 16 24.20 29.00 -20.35
N CYS A 17 22.89 29.23 -20.26
CA CYS A 17 22.07 28.50 -19.30
C CYS A 17 22.05 27.04 -19.74
N SER A 18 23.06 26.30 -19.30
CA SER A 18 22.94 24.88 -19.04
C SER A 18 21.87 24.74 -17.97
N THR A 19 20.63 24.50 -18.38
CA THR A 19 19.69 23.81 -17.50
C THR A 19 20.19 22.38 -17.41
N GLU A 20 21.03 22.13 -16.40
CA GLU A 20 21.12 20.80 -15.81
C GLU A 20 19.68 20.40 -15.45
N GLU A 21 19.14 19.43 -16.18
CA GLU A 21 18.03 18.63 -15.70
C GLU A 21 18.52 17.91 -14.44
N GLY A 22 18.50 18.63 -13.33
CA GLY A 22 18.49 18.03 -12.01
C GLY A 22 17.23 17.18 -11.98
N THR A 23 17.42 15.89 -12.20
CA THR A 23 16.42 14.88 -11.93
C THR A 23 16.06 15.06 -10.46
N GLN A 24 14.95 15.74 -10.19
CA GLN A 24 14.35 15.70 -8.87
C GLN A 24 13.92 14.24 -8.68
N GLU A 25 14.80 13.42 -8.11
CA GLU A 25 14.38 12.22 -7.44
C GLU A 25 13.31 12.67 -6.45
N SER A 26 12.06 12.33 -6.78
CA SER A 26 10.94 12.38 -5.87
C SER A 26 11.30 11.45 -4.71
N THR A 27 12.00 11.97 -3.70
CA THR A 27 12.17 11.32 -2.41
C THR A 27 10.80 11.26 -1.76
N ARG A 28 10.01 10.25 -2.15
CA ARG A 28 8.74 9.92 -1.50
C ARG A 28 9.08 9.42 -0.11
N GLU A 29 8.78 10.23 0.90
CA GLU A 29 8.96 9.86 2.30
C GLU A 29 8.30 8.50 2.57
N LEU A 30 9.11 7.52 2.98
CA LEU A 30 8.63 6.24 3.47
C LEU A 30 7.78 6.47 4.71
N ARG A 31 6.46 6.33 4.56
CA ARG A 31 5.50 6.45 5.68
C ARG A 31 5.80 5.35 6.72
N THR A 32 6.10 5.77 7.95
CA THR A 32 6.33 4.85 9.07
C THR A 32 5.01 4.36 9.62
N VAL A 33 4.89 3.05 9.78
CA VAL A 33 3.72 2.37 10.31
C VAL A 33 4.05 1.88 11.72
N ASN A 34 3.25 2.27 12.71
CA ASN A 34 3.46 1.83 14.10
C ASN A 34 2.98 0.38 14.28
N VAL A 35 3.84 -0.44 14.87
CA VAL A 35 3.73 -1.90 14.92
C VAL A 35 2.76 -2.34 16.01
N VAL A 36 1.75 -3.13 15.63
CA VAL A 36 0.96 -3.98 16.54
C VAL A 36 1.43 -5.42 16.31
N ASN A 37 1.42 -6.25 17.35
CA ASN A 37 1.91 -7.64 17.28
C ASN A 37 1.17 -8.43 16.17
N GLN A 38 1.91 -9.01 15.23
CA GLN A 38 1.40 -9.51 13.92
C GLN A 38 0.37 -10.65 14.02
N ALA A 39 0.38 -11.41 15.12
CA ALA A 39 -0.50 -12.57 15.30
C ALA A 39 -2.00 -12.21 15.39
N ASN A 40 -2.36 -10.93 15.52
CA ASN A 40 -3.75 -10.50 15.68
C ASN A 40 -4.38 -9.89 14.41
N TRP A 41 -3.65 -9.68 13.31
CA TRP A 41 -4.25 -8.99 12.16
C TRP A 41 -5.24 -9.86 11.39
N MET A 42 -4.93 -11.14 11.18
CA MET A 42 -5.84 -12.08 10.51
C MET A 42 -7.11 -12.27 11.34
N ASP A 43 -6.95 -12.63 12.62
CA ASP A 43 -8.06 -12.80 13.56
C ASP A 43 -8.93 -11.53 13.66
N MET A 44 -8.32 -10.35 13.67
CA MET A 44 -9.05 -9.07 13.65
C MET A 44 -9.82 -8.85 12.36
N ILE A 45 -9.20 -9.10 11.20
CA ILE A 45 -9.88 -8.99 9.89
C ILE A 45 -11.07 -9.94 9.86
N ASP A 46 -10.88 -11.19 10.27
CA ASP A 46 -11.95 -12.21 10.25
C ASP A 46 -13.06 -11.89 11.25
N THR A 47 -12.72 -11.37 12.43
CA THR A 47 -13.70 -10.92 13.43
C THR A 47 -14.53 -9.76 12.90
N ILE A 48 -13.90 -8.77 12.27
CA ILE A 48 -14.61 -7.62 11.68
C ILE A 48 -15.47 -8.08 10.50
N ASP A 49 -14.93 -8.89 9.59
CA ASP A 49 -15.65 -9.44 8.42
C ASP A 49 -16.86 -10.28 8.84
N SER A 50 -16.74 -11.09 9.89
CA SER A 50 -17.84 -11.89 10.43
C SER A 50 -18.92 -11.05 11.11
N ALA A 51 -18.54 -9.91 11.72
CA ALA A 51 -19.47 -8.97 12.32
C ALA A 51 -20.19 -8.09 11.28
N CYS A 52 -19.63 -7.96 10.07
CA CYS A 52 -20.31 -7.37 8.93
C CYS A 52 -21.42 -8.30 8.44
N THR A 53 -22.60 -8.19 9.05
CA THR A 53 -23.80 -8.87 8.57
C THR A 53 -24.14 -8.36 7.16
N THR A 54 -24.53 -9.26 6.26
CA THR A 54 -24.84 -8.93 4.86
C THR A 54 -25.93 -7.88 4.81
N SER A 55 -25.52 -6.62 4.64
CA SER A 55 -26.42 -5.52 4.33
C SER A 55 -26.39 -5.37 2.82
N VAL A 56 -27.57 -5.15 2.23
CA VAL A 56 -27.64 -4.76 0.82
C VAL A 56 -27.09 -3.34 0.75
N TYR A 57 -25.78 -3.22 0.52
CA TYR A 57 -25.12 -1.94 0.28
C TYR A 57 -25.59 -1.42 -1.07
N LYS A 58 -26.07 -0.17 -1.15
CA LYS A 58 -26.48 0.43 -2.42
C LYS A 58 -25.32 1.11 -3.14
N THR A 59 -24.31 1.54 -2.40
CA THR A 59 -23.09 2.16 -2.95
C THR A 59 -21.83 1.69 -2.22
N THR A 60 -20.68 1.88 -2.86
CA THR A 60 -19.36 1.59 -2.26
C THR A 60 -19.11 2.43 -1.01
N GLU A 61 -19.57 3.69 -0.97
CA GLU A 61 -19.44 4.58 0.19
C GLU A 61 -20.27 4.11 1.38
N GLU A 62 -21.47 3.59 1.15
CA GLU A 62 -22.30 2.99 2.22
C GLU A 62 -21.59 1.79 2.84
N MET A 63 -21.00 0.93 2.00
CA MET A 63 -20.20 -0.22 2.44
C MET A 63 -18.95 0.19 3.22
N ILE A 64 -18.20 1.20 2.73
CA ILE A 64 -17.04 1.77 3.45
C ILE A 64 -17.46 2.23 4.83
N THR A 65 -18.50 3.06 4.91
CA THR A 65 -19.01 3.61 6.18
C THR A 65 -19.42 2.49 7.14
N TYR A 66 -20.10 1.46 6.64
CA TYR A 66 -20.54 0.34 7.48
C TYR A 66 -19.37 -0.47 8.01
N VAL A 67 -18.43 -0.88 7.15
CA VAL A 67 -17.24 -1.65 7.56
C VAL A 67 -16.38 -0.86 8.54
N GLU A 68 -16.19 0.45 8.32
CA GLU A 68 -15.48 1.31 9.27
C GLU A 68 -16.18 1.36 10.63
N ASN A 69 -17.50 1.48 10.67
CA ASN A 69 -18.24 1.47 11.93
C ASN A 69 -18.08 0.15 12.69
N VAL A 70 -18.11 -0.99 11.99
CA VAL A 70 -17.86 -2.31 12.59
C VAL A 70 -16.42 -2.43 13.09
N ALA A 71 -15.44 -1.97 12.29
CA ALA A 71 -14.04 -1.96 12.69
C ALA A 71 -13.81 -1.07 13.93
N MET A 72 -14.38 0.13 13.96
CA MET A 72 -14.26 1.06 15.08
C MET A 72 -14.98 0.56 16.35
N ALA A 73 -15.93 -0.37 16.23
CA ALA A 73 -16.55 -1.06 17.37
C ALA A 73 -15.73 -2.27 17.87
N ASN A 74 -14.75 -2.75 17.10
CA ASN A 74 -13.90 -3.88 17.47
C ASN A 74 -12.81 -3.44 18.48
N ALA A 75 -12.74 -4.13 19.62
CA ALA A 75 -11.86 -3.76 20.73
C ALA A 75 -10.36 -3.86 20.40
N ASP A 76 -9.95 -4.76 19.50
CA ASP A 76 -8.55 -4.89 19.11
C ASP A 76 -8.16 -3.88 18.03
N PHE A 77 -9.08 -3.55 17.13
CA PHE A 77 -8.90 -2.46 16.18
C PHE A 77 -8.74 -1.10 16.88
N GLN A 78 -9.53 -0.85 17.94
CA GLN A 78 -9.40 0.36 18.77
C GLN A 78 -8.03 0.52 19.45
N LYS A 79 -7.30 -0.59 19.67
CA LYS A 79 -5.94 -0.57 20.24
C LYS A 79 -4.87 -0.25 19.20
N MET A 80 -5.22 -0.23 17.91
CA MET A 80 -4.28 0.12 16.85
C MET A 80 -3.92 1.60 16.89
N ASN A 81 -2.75 1.94 16.36
CA ASN A 81 -2.41 3.34 16.14
C ASN A 81 -3.19 3.92 14.95
N LEU A 82 -4.23 4.69 15.25
CA LEU A 82 -5.07 5.35 14.26
C LEU A 82 -4.56 6.71 13.78
N LYS A 83 -3.39 7.19 14.26
CA LYS A 83 -2.88 8.55 13.94
C LYS A 83 -2.75 8.82 12.44
N ASN A 84 -2.40 7.81 11.65
CA ASN A 84 -2.23 7.90 10.20
C ASN A 84 -3.36 7.19 9.44
N TYR A 85 -4.46 6.87 10.12
CA TYR A 85 -5.61 6.24 9.49
C TYR A 85 -6.30 7.24 8.55
N VAL A 86 -6.58 6.80 7.33
CA VAL A 86 -7.34 7.55 6.34
C VAL A 86 -8.38 6.60 5.77
N THR A 87 -9.64 7.02 5.82
CA THR A 87 -10.78 6.28 5.27
C THR A 87 -10.49 5.88 3.82
N PRO A 88 -10.71 4.60 3.45
CA PRO A 88 -10.63 4.17 2.06
C PRO A 88 -11.59 4.93 1.15
N THR A 89 -11.18 5.21 -0.09
CA THR A 89 -12.07 5.79 -1.09
C THR A 89 -12.77 4.71 -1.90
N ALA A 90 -13.91 5.06 -2.52
CA ALA A 90 -14.60 4.16 -3.45
C ALA A 90 -13.67 3.71 -4.60
N SER A 91 -12.89 4.63 -5.16
CA SER A 91 -11.91 4.32 -6.21
C SER A 91 -10.81 3.34 -5.76
N GLU A 92 -10.39 3.39 -4.49
CA GLU A 92 -9.44 2.41 -3.96
C GLU A 92 -10.04 1.01 -3.91
N VAL A 93 -11.29 0.90 -3.43
CA VAL A 93 -12.03 -0.36 -3.38
C VAL A 93 -12.26 -0.91 -4.79
N GLU A 94 -12.74 -0.07 -5.71
CA GLU A 94 -12.95 -0.44 -7.11
C GLU A 94 -11.67 -0.89 -7.80
N SER A 95 -10.53 -0.24 -7.55
CA SER A 95 -9.24 -0.67 -8.10
C SER A 95 -8.84 -2.06 -7.63
N ILE A 96 -9.12 -2.40 -6.36
CA ILE A 96 -8.82 -3.74 -5.82
C ILE A 96 -9.67 -4.82 -6.50
N LEU A 97 -10.94 -4.52 -6.76
CA LEU A 97 -11.89 -5.50 -7.30
C LEU A 97 -11.69 -5.73 -8.79
N ASN A 98 -11.55 -4.63 -9.54
CA ASN A 98 -11.57 -4.65 -10.99
C ASN A 98 -10.19 -4.83 -11.62
N ASP A 99 -9.12 -4.41 -10.95
CA ASP A 99 -7.77 -4.53 -11.49
C ASP A 99 -7.12 -5.88 -11.13
N THR A 100 -6.16 -6.27 -11.96
CA THR A 100 -5.26 -7.39 -11.64
C THR A 100 -4.32 -7.02 -10.50
N GLU A 101 -3.86 -8.01 -9.74
CA GLU A 101 -2.91 -7.80 -8.63
C GLU A 101 -1.64 -7.08 -9.12
N ALA A 102 -1.18 -7.39 -10.34
CA ALA A 102 -0.03 -6.73 -10.95
C ALA A 102 -0.25 -5.22 -11.16
N VAL A 103 -1.43 -4.82 -11.64
CA VAL A 103 -1.78 -3.41 -11.85
C VAL A 103 -1.88 -2.67 -10.52
N VAL A 104 -2.51 -3.28 -9.51
CA VAL A 104 -2.60 -2.68 -8.18
C VAL A 104 -1.21 -2.48 -7.58
N LEU A 105 -0.33 -3.49 -7.63
CA LEU A 105 1.03 -3.42 -7.08
C LEU A 105 1.90 -2.36 -7.76
N GLN A 106 1.79 -2.19 -9.09
CA GLN A 106 2.54 -1.16 -9.83
C GLN A 106 2.21 0.27 -9.36
N GLY A 107 1.03 0.49 -8.79
CA GLY A 107 0.62 1.78 -8.25
C GLY A 107 1.16 2.09 -6.85
N LEU A 108 1.80 1.13 -6.18
CA LEU A 108 2.21 1.26 -4.78
C LEU A 108 3.67 1.72 -4.64
N ASN A 109 3.94 2.49 -3.59
CA ASN A 109 5.24 3.06 -3.26
C ASN A 109 6.03 2.17 -2.28
N TYR A 110 6.28 0.92 -2.69
CA TYR A 110 7.24 0.04 -2.03
C TYR A 110 8.60 0.09 -2.72
N ASN A 111 9.66 -0.25 -1.98
CA ASN A 111 10.98 -0.35 -2.58
C ASN A 111 11.08 -1.59 -3.50
N ALA A 112 12.14 -1.65 -4.32
CA ALA A 112 12.30 -2.70 -5.33
C ALA A 112 12.34 -4.12 -4.73
N ALA A 113 12.99 -4.31 -3.58
CA ALA A 113 13.07 -5.61 -2.93
C ALA A 113 11.70 -6.07 -2.41
N THR A 114 10.96 -5.20 -1.71
CA THR A 114 9.60 -5.47 -1.25
C THR A 114 8.67 -5.78 -2.42
N ASN A 115 8.73 -4.99 -3.51
CA ASN A 115 7.95 -5.22 -4.72
C ASN A 115 8.26 -6.57 -5.38
N TYR A 116 9.51 -7.01 -5.37
CA TYR A 116 9.89 -8.34 -5.84
C TYR A 116 9.16 -9.43 -5.05
N TYR A 117 9.21 -9.41 -3.71
CA TYR A 117 8.57 -10.43 -2.88
C TYR A 117 7.04 -10.41 -2.99
N LEU A 118 6.42 -9.22 -3.03
CA LEU A 118 4.98 -9.06 -3.24
C LEU A 118 4.55 -9.60 -4.60
N THR A 119 5.33 -9.33 -5.66
CA THR A 119 5.05 -9.85 -7.01
C THR A 119 5.18 -11.37 -7.05
N GLN A 120 6.24 -11.94 -6.46
CA GLN A 120 6.40 -13.40 -6.40
C GLN A 120 5.24 -14.07 -5.68
N MET A 121 4.77 -13.49 -4.58
CA MET A 121 3.69 -14.06 -3.77
C MET A 121 2.29 -13.87 -4.39
N LEU A 122 1.96 -12.67 -4.83
CA LEU A 122 0.59 -12.29 -5.17
C LEU A 122 0.27 -12.35 -6.67
N VAL A 123 1.29 -12.25 -7.52
CA VAL A 123 1.11 -12.27 -8.99
C VAL A 123 1.60 -13.59 -9.57
N VAL A 124 2.84 -13.96 -9.27
CA VAL A 124 3.45 -15.20 -9.79
C VAL A 124 2.96 -16.42 -9.02
N ARG A 125 2.60 -16.26 -7.74
CA ARG A 125 2.24 -17.33 -6.79
C ARG A 125 3.36 -18.38 -6.67
N GLY A 126 4.61 -17.93 -6.74
CA GLY A 126 5.81 -18.76 -6.66
C GLY A 126 6.50 -18.67 -5.30
N PRO A 127 7.38 -19.63 -4.97
CA PRO A 127 8.20 -19.54 -3.76
C PRO A 127 9.18 -18.37 -3.86
N TRP A 128 9.51 -17.78 -2.71
CA TRP A 128 10.60 -16.81 -2.65
C TRP A 128 11.95 -17.50 -2.83
N ALA A 129 12.76 -16.98 -3.76
CA ALA A 129 14.12 -17.48 -3.98
C ALA A 129 15.06 -17.19 -2.79
N THR A 130 14.74 -16.16 -2.02
CA THR A 130 15.49 -15.69 -0.84
C THR A 130 14.54 -15.41 0.32
N ASP A 131 15.05 -15.46 1.54
CA ASP A 131 14.28 -15.15 2.74
C ASP A 131 14.16 -13.62 2.90
N PRO A 132 12.96 -13.02 2.75
CA PRO A 132 12.79 -11.57 2.92
C PRO A 132 13.13 -11.10 4.34
N MET A 133 13.13 -12.00 5.33
CA MET A 133 13.55 -11.70 6.70
C MET A 133 15.06 -11.61 6.85
N LYS A 134 15.83 -11.86 5.80
CA LYS A 134 17.29 -11.70 5.76
C LYS A 134 17.78 -10.72 4.71
N ASP A 135 16.93 -10.32 3.76
CA ASP A 135 17.29 -9.39 2.69
C ASP A 135 17.43 -7.94 3.20
N SER A 136 18.67 -7.44 3.27
CA SER A 136 19.00 -6.10 3.75
C SER A 136 18.30 -4.97 3.01
N ASN A 137 17.80 -5.21 1.79
CA ASN A 137 17.09 -4.22 1.00
C ASN A 137 15.60 -4.11 1.38
N VAL A 138 15.06 -5.05 2.15
CA VAL A 138 13.69 -4.99 2.68
C VAL A 138 13.69 -4.21 3.99
N SER A 139 12.88 -3.15 4.04
CA SER A 139 12.74 -2.31 5.24
C SER A 139 12.12 -3.11 6.40
N ASN A 140 12.42 -2.75 7.66
CA ASN A 140 11.82 -3.42 8.83
C ASN A 140 10.29 -3.38 8.80
N ARG A 141 9.71 -2.26 8.31
CA ARG A 141 8.27 -2.09 8.14
C ARG A 141 7.68 -3.08 7.13
N ASP A 142 8.35 -3.27 5.99
CA ASP A 142 7.88 -4.18 4.94
C ASP A 142 8.14 -5.65 5.28
N ARG A 143 9.17 -5.95 6.09
CA ARG A 143 9.35 -7.29 6.64
C ARG A 143 8.14 -7.73 7.45
N LEU A 144 7.57 -6.82 8.25
CA LEU A 144 6.38 -7.15 9.04
C LEU A 144 5.16 -7.47 8.15
N LEU A 145 5.02 -6.75 7.03
CA LEU A 145 4.01 -7.04 6.01
C LEU A 145 4.25 -8.41 5.38
N LEU A 146 5.47 -8.67 4.90
CA LEU A 146 5.81 -9.92 4.21
C LEU A 146 5.71 -11.13 5.14
N ASP A 147 6.10 -11.00 6.41
CA ASP A 147 5.94 -12.06 7.41
C ASP A 147 4.48 -12.29 7.81
N PHE A 148 3.65 -11.25 7.85
CA PHE A 148 2.20 -11.44 7.97
C PHE A 148 1.67 -12.23 6.76
N LEU A 149 1.97 -11.76 5.55
CA LEU A 149 1.49 -12.38 4.33
C LEU A 149 1.98 -13.82 4.17
N SER A 150 3.21 -14.16 4.57
CA SER A 150 3.73 -15.53 4.45
C SER A 150 3.02 -16.54 5.36
N ARG A 151 2.57 -16.09 6.54
CA ARG A 151 1.77 -16.90 7.48
C ARG A 151 0.33 -17.02 7.01
N THR A 152 -0.15 -15.98 6.34
CA THR A 152 -1.41 -15.97 5.61
C THR A 152 -1.15 -16.24 4.13
N TRP A 153 -0.29 -17.18 3.76
CA TRP A 153 -0.18 -17.62 2.37
C TRP A 153 -0.35 -19.13 2.30
N GLY A 154 -1.26 -19.55 1.44
CA GLY A 154 -1.50 -20.93 1.05
C GLY A 154 -1.21 -21.03 -0.45
N PRO A 155 -0.38 -21.98 -0.90
CA PRO A 155 -0.03 -22.13 -2.31
C PRO A 155 -1.19 -22.62 -3.18
N ASP A 156 -2.29 -23.07 -2.57
CA ASP A 156 -3.44 -23.62 -3.28
C ASP A 156 -4.38 -22.51 -3.77
N ASP A 157 -4.84 -22.62 -5.02
CA ASP A 157 -5.75 -21.65 -5.66
C ASP A 157 -7.13 -21.56 -4.96
N ASP A 158 -7.52 -22.59 -4.22
CA ASP A 158 -8.80 -22.68 -3.50
C ASP A 158 -8.76 -22.06 -2.10
N TRP A 159 -7.64 -21.47 -1.70
CA TRP A 159 -7.53 -20.92 -0.35
C TRP A 159 -8.33 -19.63 -0.20
N GLU A 160 -9.27 -19.60 0.76
CA GLU A 160 -10.24 -18.50 0.91
C GLU A 160 -9.60 -17.11 1.13
N TRP A 161 -8.39 -17.08 1.69
CA TRP A 161 -7.63 -15.84 1.86
C TRP A 161 -6.94 -15.36 0.57
N ASN A 162 -6.77 -16.20 -0.46
CA ASN A 162 -6.10 -15.84 -1.74
C ASN A 162 -6.96 -15.04 -2.72
N LYS A 163 -8.13 -14.54 -2.31
CA LYS A 163 -8.92 -13.61 -3.12
C LYS A 163 -8.28 -12.21 -3.10
N LYS A 164 -9.10 -11.16 -3.06
CA LYS A 164 -8.63 -9.78 -3.05
C LYS A 164 -8.14 -9.28 -1.68
N LYS A 165 -8.34 -10.05 -0.58
CA LYS A 165 -7.90 -9.67 0.78
C LYS A 165 -6.40 -9.34 0.86
N PRO A 166 -5.45 -10.15 0.34
CA PRO A 166 -4.03 -9.89 0.51
C PRO A 166 -3.57 -8.65 -0.25
N ILE A 167 -4.03 -8.47 -1.49
CA ILE A 167 -3.69 -7.27 -2.28
C ILE A 167 -4.33 -6.01 -1.68
N ALA A 168 -5.54 -6.12 -1.12
CA ALA A 168 -6.18 -5.04 -0.39
C ALA A 168 -5.41 -4.67 0.89
N PHE A 169 -4.94 -5.68 1.63
CA PHE A 169 -4.09 -5.49 2.81
C PHE A 169 -2.82 -4.75 2.42
N VAL A 170 -2.12 -5.19 1.38
CA VAL A 170 -0.89 -4.55 0.87
C VAL A 170 -1.15 -3.10 0.49
N LYS A 171 -2.19 -2.82 -0.31
CA LYS A 171 -2.56 -1.45 -0.69
C LYS A 171 -2.82 -0.57 0.54
N GLY A 172 -3.57 -1.06 1.53
CA GLY A 172 -3.83 -0.28 2.75
C GLY A 172 -2.59 -0.10 3.63
N TYR A 173 -1.73 -1.12 3.70
CA TYR A 173 -0.54 -1.12 4.55
C TYR A 173 0.46 -0.04 4.13
N GLU A 174 0.48 0.35 2.85
CA GLU A 174 1.23 1.50 2.34
C GLU A 174 0.97 2.79 3.13
N THR A 175 -0.26 2.95 3.65
CA THR A 175 -0.65 4.08 4.50
C THR A 175 -0.61 3.72 5.99
N SER A 176 -1.30 2.67 6.41
CA SER A 176 -1.33 2.21 7.81
C SER A 176 -1.86 0.78 7.93
N ILE A 177 -1.51 0.09 9.02
CA ILE A 177 -2.10 -1.24 9.33
C ILE A 177 -3.63 -1.13 9.48
N ALA A 178 -4.13 -0.08 10.15
CA ALA A 178 -5.57 0.10 10.33
C ALA A 178 -6.30 0.20 8.98
N LYS A 179 -5.74 0.93 8.01
CA LYS A 179 -6.27 0.97 6.64
C LYS A 179 -6.16 -0.38 5.93
N ALA A 180 -5.06 -1.12 6.13
CA ALA A 180 -4.89 -2.48 5.61
C ALA A 180 -6.00 -3.43 6.06
N VAL A 181 -6.31 -3.41 7.36
CA VAL A 181 -7.39 -4.22 7.95
C VAL A 181 -8.74 -3.86 7.32
N VAL A 182 -9.10 -2.57 7.30
CA VAL A 182 -10.38 -2.11 6.74
C VAL A 182 -10.50 -2.43 5.25
N LEU A 183 -9.47 -2.17 4.44
CA LEU A 183 -9.48 -2.51 3.01
C LEU A 183 -9.60 -4.01 2.75
N SER A 184 -8.99 -4.84 3.60
CA SER A 184 -9.11 -6.31 3.48
C SER A 184 -10.55 -6.75 3.67
N VAL A 185 -11.23 -6.24 4.70
CA VAL A 185 -12.65 -6.54 4.94
C VAL A 185 -13.51 -6.01 3.80
N LEU A 186 -13.27 -4.78 3.33
CA LEU A 186 -14.01 -4.19 2.21
C LEU A 186 -13.94 -5.03 0.93
N SER A 187 -12.76 -5.56 0.60
CA SER A 187 -12.57 -6.37 -0.60
C SER A 187 -13.43 -7.64 -0.61
N GLU A 188 -13.62 -8.26 0.56
CA GLU A 188 -14.47 -9.45 0.71
C GLU A 188 -15.95 -9.08 0.71
N GLN A 189 -16.33 -8.02 1.42
CA GLN A 189 -17.72 -7.55 1.44
C GLN A 189 -18.20 -7.14 0.05
N ALA A 190 -17.36 -6.46 -0.73
CA ALA A 190 -17.69 -6.08 -2.10
C ALA A 190 -17.81 -7.29 -3.03
N SER A 191 -16.92 -8.28 -2.89
CA SER A 191 -16.98 -9.55 -3.63
C SER A 191 -18.26 -10.35 -3.32
N LYS A 192 -18.84 -10.20 -2.11
CA LYS A 192 -20.12 -10.82 -1.74
C LYS A 192 -21.30 -10.13 -2.44
N VAL A 193 -21.25 -8.81 -2.63
CA VAL A 193 -22.30 -8.04 -3.34
C VAL A 193 -22.36 -8.40 -4.83
N GLU A 194 -21.21 -8.50 -5.50
CA GLU A 194 -21.14 -8.85 -6.93
C GLU A 194 -21.72 -10.24 -7.23
N LYS A 195 -21.66 -11.18 -6.28
CA LYS A 195 -22.23 -12.53 -6.46
C LYS A 195 -23.75 -12.60 -6.31
N VAL A 196 -24.37 -11.59 -5.71
CA VAL A 196 -25.81 -11.55 -5.44
C VAL A 196 -26.57 -10.82 -6.55
N ASN A 197 -25.90 -9.98 -7.33
CA ASN A 197 -26.44 -9.26 -8.48
C ASN A 197 -26.21 -10.01 -9.80
#